data_AF-A0AAE8IU55-F1
#
_entry.id   AF-A0AAE8IU55-F1
#
_cell.length_a   1.000
_cell.length_b   1.000
_cell.length_c   1.000
_cell.angle_alpha   90.00
_cell.angle_beta   90.00
_cell.angle_gamma   90.00
#
_symmetry.space_group_name_H-M   'P 1'
#
loop_
_entity.id
_entity.type
_entity.pdbx_description
1 polymer ?
#
loop_
_entity_poly.entity_id
_entity_poly.type
_entity_poly.pdbx_seq_one_letter_code
_entity_poly.pdbx_strand_id
1 'polypeptide(L)'
;MKKLHLALSTDKIAATVADYTARLGTAPYLFIPGEYALWRTSSLNLSVRQDSTCPPGSLRHLGWEDPTAVEFTQEVDVNGIIWERFNAQHQADEINKIWPAADYKLNHKTEEKR
;
A
#
# COMPACT_ATOMS: atom_id res chain seq x y z
N MET A 1 14.27 2.34 -9.50
CA MET A 1 13.30 3.23 -10.20
C MET A 1 12.17 3.55 -9.25
N LYS A 2 11.52 4.71 -9.41
CA LYS A 2 10.34 5.06 -8.61
C LYS A 2 9.18 4.13 -9.00
N LYS A 3 8.32 3.80 -8.05
CA LYS A 3 7.08 3.06 -8.28
C LYS A 3 5.90 3.95 -7.93
N LEU A 4 4.87 3.93 -8.77
CA LEU A 4 3.64 4.65 -8.47
C LEU A 4 3.02 4.00 -7.23
N HIS A 5 2.74 4.80 -6.22
CA HIS A 5 1.98 4.39 -5.04
C HIS A 5 0.52 4.82 -5.20
N LEU A 6 -0.41 3.91 -4.95
CA LEU A 6 -1.84 4.20 -4.91
C LEU A 6 -2.40 3.66 -3.58
N ALA A 7 -3.17 4.46 -2.86
CA ALA A 7 -3.88 3.99 -1.68
C ALA A 7 -5.38 4.23 -1.79
N LEU A 8 -6.15 3.16 -1.66
CA LEU A 8 -7.61 3.19 -1.73
C LEU A 8 -8.25 2.89 -0.38
N SER A 9 -9.45 3.41 -0.17
CA SER A 9 -10.32 3.02 0.94
C SER A 9 -11.24 1.88 0.51
N THR A 10 -11.63 1.03 1.45
CA THR A 10 -12.66 0.00 1.24
C THR A 10 -13.39 -0.30 2.54
N ASP A 11 -14.58 -0.87 2.45
CA ASP A 11 -15.33 -1.46 3.56
C ASP A 11 -15.41 -3.00 3.44
N LYS A 12 -14.76 -3.57 2.42
CA LYS A 12 -14.85 -4.97 2.04
C LYS A 12 -13.48 -5.60 1.79
N ILE A 13 -12.55 -5.42 2.73
CA ILE A 13 -11.13 -5.75 2.51
C ILE A 13 -10.88 -7.18 2.01
N ALA A 14 -11.57 -8.18 2.55
CA ALA A 14 -11.40 -9.58 2.13
C ALA A 14 -11.88 -9.79 0.68
N ALA A 15 -13.00 -9.19 0.29
CA ALA A 15 -13.49 -9.24 -1.08
C ALA A 15 -12.56 -8.48 -2.04
N THR A 16 -12.02 -7.34 -1.60
CA THR A 16 -11.03 -6.57 -2.37
C THR A 16 -9.75 -7.36 -2.58
N VAL A 17 -9.27 -8.10 -1.56
CA VAL A 17 -8.09 -8.98 -1.71
C VAL A 17 -8.33 -10.04 -2.79
N ALA A 18 -9.49 -10.70 -2.79
CA ALA A 18 -9.82 -11.69 -3.80
C ALA A 18 -9.88 -11.09 -5.22
N ASP A 19 -10.59 -9.96 -5.38
CA ASP A 19 -10.74 -9.28 -6.68
C ASP A 19 -9.39 -8.75 -7.21
N TYR A 20 -8.63 -8.03 -6.37
CA TYR A 20 -7.39 -7.40 -6.80
C TYR A 20 -6.27 -8.41 -7.03
N THR A 21 -6.25 -9.53 -6.29
CA THR A 21 -5.34 -10.64 -6.58
C THR A 21 -5.59 -11.20 -7.98
N ALA A 22 -6.86 -11.36 -8.39
CA ALA A 22 -7.19 -11.81 -9.74
C ALA A 22 -6.80 -10.79 -10.82
N ARG A 23 -7.00 -9.48 -10.56
CA ARG A 23 -6.66 -8.40 -11.50
C ARG A 23 -5.16 -8.18 -11.66
N LEU A 24 -4.41 -8.27 -10.56
CA LEU A 24 -2.97 -8.01 -10.52
C LEU A 24 -2.15 -9.26 -10.82
N GLY A 25 -2.78 -10.44 -10.83
CA GLY A 25 -2.10 -11.72 -11.07
C GLY A 25 -1.15 -12.14 -9.94
N THR A 26 -1.26 -11.51 -8.76
CA THR A 26 -0.42 -11.82 -7.59
C THR A 26 -1.17 -11.57 -6.29
N ALA A 27 -0.92 -12.42 -5.31
CA ALA A 27 -1.41 -12.21 -3.94
C ALA A 27 -0.84 -10.91 -3.34
N PRO A 28 -1.53 -10.31 -2.35
CA PRO A 28 -0.95 -9.21 -1.60
C PRO A 28 0.33 -9.67 -0.92
N TYR A 29 1.30 -8.77 -0.88
CA TYR A 29 2.54 -8.92 -0.16
C TYR A 29 2.34 -8.87 1.36
N LEU A 30 1.35 -8.10 1.82
CA LEU A 30 0.90 -8.07 3.22
C LEU A 30 -0.62 -8.02 3.25
N PHE A 31 -1.22 -8.80 4.15
CA PHE A 31 -2.65 -8.76 4.43
C PHE A 31 -2.90 -8.77 5.94
N ILE A 32 -3.61 -7.76 6.43
CA ILE A 32 -4.11 -7.65 7.80
C ILE A 32 -5.63 -7.84 7.74
N PRO A 33 -6.17 -8.94 8.28
CA PRO A 33 -7.61 -9.22 8.24
C PRO A 33 -8.45 -8.07 8.78
N GLY A 34 -9.46 -7.65 8.02
CA GLY A 34 -10.35 -6.56 8.42
C GLY A 34 -9.80 -5.15 8.26
N GLU A 35 -8.52 -4.98 7.90
CA GLU A 35 -7.86 -3.67 8.00
C GLU A 35 -7.09 -3.24 6.75
N TYR A 36 -6.24 -4.11 6.18
CA TYR A 36 -5.25 -3.63 5.21
C TYR A 36 -4.75 -4.71 4.26
N ALA A 37 -4.45 -4.32 3.03
CA ALA A 37 -3.74 -5.15 2.07
C ALA A 37 -2.75 -4.30 1.25
N LEU A 38 -1.59 -4.86 0.95
CA LEU A 38 -0.51 -4.22 0.19
C LEU A 38 -0.04 -5.14 -0.92
N TRP A 39 -0.03 -4.64 -2.16
CA TRP A 39 0.58 -5.29 -3.31
C TRP A 39 1.81 -4.50 -3.73
N ARG A 40 2.93 -5.20 -3.91
CA ARG A 40 4.16 -4.61 -4.44
C ARG A 40 4.53 -5.33 -5.71
N THR A 41 4.60 -4.59 -6.80
CA THR A 41 5.02 -5.08 -8.12
C THR A 41 6.30 -4.36 -8.55
N SER A 42 6.73 -4.57 -9.79
CA SER A 42 7.90 -3.88 -10.36
C SER A 42 7.65 -2.39 -10.60
N SER A 43 6.42 -1.98 -10.94
CA SER A 43 6.05 -0.60 -11.32
C SER A 43 5.00 0.05 -10.41
N LEU A 44 4.22 -0.76 -9.70
CA LEU A 44 3.10 -0.33 -8.85
C LEU A 44 3.27 -0.81 -7.41
N ASN A 45 3.08 0.11 -6.47
CA ASN A 45 2.80 -0.15 -5.07
C ASN A 45 1.33 0.23 -4.83
N LEU A 46 0.48 -0.73 -4.44
CA LEU A 46 -0.94 -0.49 -4.21
C LEU A 46 -1.28 -0.93 -2.79
N SER A 47 -1.87 -0.03 -2.02
CA SER A 47 -2.46 -0.37 -0.73
C SER A 47 -3.96 -0.14 -0.73
N VAL A 48 -4.68 -0.98 0.00
CA VAL A 48 -6.10 -0.79 0.28
C VAL A 48 -6.29 -0.89 1.77
N ARG A 49 -6.96 0.09 2.36
CA ARG A 49 -7.22 0.14 3.80
C ARG A 49 -8.71 0.27 4.08
N GLN A 50 -9.17 -0.45 5.10
CA GLN A 50 -10.43 -0.15 5.73
C GLN A 50 -10.28 1.07 6.63
N ASP A 51 -10.75 2.20 6.14
CA ASP A 51 -10.59 3.51 6.77
C ASP A 51 -11.96 4.17 6.90
N SER A 52 -12.49 4.23 8.12
CA SER A 52 -13.79 4.85 8.40
C SER A 52 -13.80 6.36 8.23
N THR A 53 -12.65 6.99 8.06
CA THR A 53 -12.53 8.45 7.83
C THR A 53 -12.65 8.82 6.36
N CYS A 54 -12.62 7.84 5.46
CA CYS A 54 -12.70 8.03 4.00
C CYS A 54 -13.90 7.26 3.44
N PRO A 55 -14.67 7.82 2.48
CA PRO A 55 -15.73 7.09 1.80
C PRO A 55 -15.19 5.81 1.15
N PRO A 56 -15.82 4.63 1.29
CA PRO A 56 -15.36 3.41 0.64
C PRO A 56 -15.23 3.55 -0.88
N GLY A 57 -14.16 3.01 -1.46
CA GLY A 57 -13.89 3.08 -2.90
C GLY A 57 -13.26 4.40 -3.36
N SER A 58 -12.90 5.29 -2.43
CA SER A 58 -12.20 6.54 -2.74
C SER A 58 -10.69 6.36 -2.78
N LEU A 59 -10.02 7.27 -3.50
CA LEU A 59 -8.58 7.48 -3.37
C LEU A 59 -8.30 8.16 -2.02
N ARG A 60 -7.35 7.63 -1.24
CA ARG A 60 -6.85 8.25 0.00
C ARG A 60 -5.67 9.17 -0.28
N HIS A 61 -4.69 8.64 -1.01
CA HIS A 61 -3.53 9.36 -1.53
C HIS A 61 -2.91 8.57 -2.69
N LEU A 62 -2.09 9.23 -3.49
CA LEU A 62 -1.19 8.57 -4.43
C LEU A 62 0.22 9.16 -4.28
N GLY A 63 1.20 8.64 -4.99
CA GLY A 63 2.55 9.13 -4.79
C GLY A 63 3.65 8.32 -5.42
N TRP A 64 4.86 8.50 -4.91
CA TRP A 64 6.03 7.77 -5.34
C TRP A 64 6.70 7.05 -4.17
N GLU A 65 6.78 5.73 -4.28
CA GLU A 65 7.85 5.01 -3.61
C GLU A 65 9.15 5.29 -4.39
N ASP A 66 9.97 6.16 -3.84
CA ASP A 66 11.22 6.64 -4.39
C ASP A 66 12.38 6.12 -3.53
N PRO A 67 13.23 5.20 -4.04
CA PRO A 67 14.39 4.69 -3.31
C PRO A 67 15.39 5.78 -2.87
N THR A 68 15.33 6.98 -3.47
CA THR A 68 16.19 8.12 -3.15
C THR A 68 15.55 9.09 -2.15
N ALA A 69 14.33 8.82 -1.67
CA ALA A 69 13.69 9.63 -0.64
C ALA A 69 14.40 9.46 0.70
N VAL A 70 14.94 10.55 1.23
CA VAL A 70 15.57 10.62 2.56
C VAL A 70 14.56 10.85 3.68
N GLU A 71 13.39 11.37 3.34
CA GLU A 71 12.29 11.68 4.27
C GLU A 71 10.94 11.37 3.61
N PHE A 72 9.91 11.25 4.44
CA PHE A 72 8.52 11.22 3.97
C PHE A 72 8.05 12.66 3.73
N THR A 73 7.50 12.93 2.55
CA THR A 73 6.87 14.23 2.24
C THR A 73 5.44 14.02 1.77
N GLN A 74 4.59 15.01 2.05
CA GLN A 74 3.20 15.04 1.62
C GLN A 74 2.85 16.43 1.07
N GLU A 75 2.20 16.47 -0.08
CA GLU A 75 1.69 17.70 -0.70
C GLU A 75 0.30 17.46 -1.30
N VAL A 76 -0.39 18.54 -1.67
CA VAL A 76 -1.71 18.47 -2.32
C VAL A 76 -1.59 19.06 -3.70
N ASP A 77 -2.01 18.32 -4.73
CA ASP A 77 -1.97 18.80 -6.10
C ASP A 77 -3.13 19.76 -6.43
N VAL A 78 -3.13 20.27 -7.67
CA VAL A 78 -4.16 21.21 -8.15
C VAL A 78 -5.58 20.63 -8.19
N ASN A 79 -5.74 19.31 -8.08
CA ASN A 79 -7.03 18.62 -8.03
C ASN A 79 -7.47 18.31 -6.60
N GLY A 80 -6.67 18.69 -5.59
CA GLY A 80 -6.93 18.36 -4.19
C GLY A 80 -6.50 16.94 -3.81
N ILE A 81 -5.73 16.23 -4.64
CA ILE A 81 -5.25 14.89 -4.35
C ILE A 81 -3.99 14.99 -3.50
N ILE A 82 -3.94 14.21 -2.42
CA ILE A 82 -2.74 14.05 -1.61
C ILE A 82 -1.70 13.24 -2.37
N TRP A 83 -0.50 13.82 -2.54
CA TRP A 83 0.69 13.17 -3.07
C TRP A 83 1.69 12.90 -1.95
N GLU A 84 2.14 11.66 -1.83
CA GLU A 84 3.19 11.25 -0.89
C GLU A 84 4.47 10.87 -1.63
N ARG A 85 5.64 11.17 -1.05
CA ARG A 85 6.91 10.64 -1.52
C ARG A 85 7.65 10.03 -0.34
N PHE A 86 8.03 8.77 -0.50
CA PHE A 86 8.65 7.99 0.56
C PHE A 86 9.54 6.88 0.00
N ASN A 87 10.42 6.31 0.82
CA ASN A 87 11.15 5.10 0.47
C ASN A 87 10.47 3.87 1.07
N ALA A 88 10.88 2.67 0.66
CA ALA A 88 10.28 1.43 1.13
C ALA A 88 10.34 1.25 2.66
N GLN A 89 11.36 1.79 3.33
CA GLN A 89 11.52 1.71 4.78
C GLN A 89 10.50 2.56 5.52
N HIS A 90 10.22 3.79 5.05
CA HIS A 90 9.18 4.63 5.64
C HIS A 90 7.81 3.94 5.67
N GLN A 91 7.42 3.27 4.58
CA GLN A 91 6.17 2.50 4.55
C GLN A 91 6.22 1.29 5.50
N ALA A 92 7.37 0.62 5.61
CA ALA A 92 7.52 -0.49 6.55
C ALA A 92 7.40 -0.04 8.01
N ASP A 93 8.01 1.09 8.35
CA ASP A 93 7.94 1.69 9.68
C ASP A 93 6.50 2.10 10.03
N GLU A 94 5.77 2.68 9.08
CA GLU A 94 4.35 3.02 9.25
C GLU A 94 3.49 1.78 9.50
N ILE A 95 3.66 0.74 8.66
CA ILE A 95 2.94 -0.53 8.82
C ILE A 95 3.21 -1.13 10.21
N ASN A 96 4.46 -1.18 10.65
CA ASN A 96 4.83 -1.75 11.95
C ASN A 96 4.40 -0.86 13.12
N LYS A 97 4.24 0.45 12.91
CA LYS A 97 3.67 1.36 13.91
C LYS A 97 2.18 1.14 14.08
N ILE A 98 1.44 0.93 12.99
CA ILE A 98 -0.02 0.73 13.03
C ILE A 98 -0.37 -0.71 13.43
N TRP A 99 0.34 -1.70 12.88
CA TRP A 99 0.15 -3.12 13.14
C TRP A 99 1.47 -3.77 13.59
N PRO A 100 1.90 -3.58 14.85
CA PRO A 100 3.16 -4.15 15.34
C PRO A 100 3.24 -5.68 15.20
N ALA A 101 2.10 -6.37 15.29
CA ALA A 101 2.01 -7.81 15.11
C ALA A 101 2.26 -8.29 13.67
N ALA A 102 2.28 -7.38 12.69
CA ALA A 102 2.58 -7.73 11.30
C ALA A 102 4.06 -8.11 11.09
N ASP A 103 4.97 -7.65 11.96
CA ASP A 103 6.44 -7.80 11.83
C ASP A 103 6.91 -7.63 10.36
N TYR A 104 6.42 -6.56 9.74
CA TYR A 104 6.58 -6.35 8.31
C TYR A 104 8.04 -6.04 7.97
N LYS A 105 8.62 -6.88 7.12
CA LYS A 105 10.00 -6.74 6.64
C LYS A 105 10.03 -6.58 5.13
N LEU A 106 10.85 -5.64 4.67
CA LEU A 106 11.21 -5.53 3.28
C LEU A 106 11.99 -6.80 2.88
N ASN A 107 11.47 -7.57 1.92
CA ASN A 107 12.08 -8.76 1.30
C ASN A 107 11.72 -10.15 1.86
N HIS A 108 10.56 -10.35 2.52
CA HIS A 108 9.94 -11.68 2.46
C HIS A 108 9.56 -12.00 1.00
N LYS A 109 10.46 -12.64 0.25
CA LYS A 109 10.04 -13.43 -0.90
C LYS A 109 9.14 -14.52 -0.34
N THR A 110 7.87 -14.54 -0.75
CA THR A 110 7.11 -15.78 -0.71
C THR A 110 7.94 -16.79 -1.49
N GLU A 111 8.32 -17.88 -0.85
CA GLU A 111 8.99 -18.99 -1.51
C GLU A 111 8.15 -19.39 -2.73
N GLU A 112 8.64 -19.11 -3.93
CA GLU A 112 8.14 -19.71 -5.16
C GLU A 112 8.35 -21.21 -5.02
N LYS A 113 7.30 -21.93 -4.61
CA LYS A 113 7.23 -23.37 -4.85
C LYS A 113 7.20 -23.57 -6.36
N ARG A 114 8.37 -23.95 -6.90
CA ARG A 114 8.53 -24.59 -8.21
C ARG A 114 7.70 -25.86 -8.31
#